data_AF-A0A9W8AV28-F1
#
_entry.id   AF-A0A9W8AV28-F1
#
_cell.length_a   1.000
_cell.length_b   1.000
_cell.length_c   1.000
_cell.angle_alpha   90.00
_cell.angle_beta   90.00
_cell.angle_gamma   90.00
#
_symmetry.space_group_name_H-M   'P 1'
#
loop_
_entity.id
_entity.type
_entity.pdbx_description
1 polymer ?
#
loop_
_entity_poly.entity_id
_entity_poly.type
_entity_poly.pdbx_seq_one_letter_code
_entity_poly.pdbx_strand_id
1 'polypeptide(L)'
;MASANQLPAWKALQQHFDNQGKGFQLTDLFAQDPERFAKLSREVHLDFAPPSGANPNPHNVNMLLDLSKHLITTDTLNLLLKLAREAKVEEWRQKMFTGEPINFTEQRSVLHVALRNLTDTAIHADGGNVTPDVHAVLQQMRETSDAIRSGAWKGYTGERITDVVNIGIGGSDLGPVMATQALAHYADQKHLRVHFVSNVDGTHLAEALKQCCPESTLFIIA
;
A
#
# COMPACT_ATOMS: atom_id res chain seq x y z
N MET A 1 21.73 0.34 17.02
CA MET A 1 22.12 1.05 15.79
C MET A 1 22.31 2.52 16.14
N ALA A 2 23.29 3.21 15.59
CA ALA A 2 23.46 4.65 15.87
C ALA A 2 22.20 5.41 15.39
N SER A 3 21.73 6.37 16.18
CA SER A 3 20.61 7.20 15.77
C SER A 3 21.01 8.06 14.57
N ALA A 4 20.07 8.34 13.67
CA ALA A 4 20.36 9.09 12.44
C ALA A 4 21.04 10.43 12.72
N ASN A 5 20.67 11.10 13.82
CA ASN A 5 21.25 12.38 14.25
C ASN A 5 22.72 12.32 14.72
N GLN A 6 23.29 11.12 14.86
CA GLN A 6 24.69 10.91 15.23
C GLN A 6 25.59 10.67 14.01
N LEU A 7 25.00 10.45 12.83
CA LEU A 7 25.72 10.13 11.61
C LEU A 7 26.46 11.37 11.05
N PRO A 8 27.66 11.19 10.45
CA PRO A 8 28.38 12.27 9.77
C PRO A 8 27.52 13.03 8.73
N ALA A 9 26.71 12.32 7.93
CA ALA A 9 25.82 12.94 6.96
C ALA A 9 24.76 13.84 7.61
N TRP A 10 24.30 13.53 8.82
CA TRP A 10 23.39 14.40 9.56
C TRP A 10 24.05 15.72 9.95
N LYS A 11 25.29 15.67 10.44
CA LYS A 11 26.06 16.88 10.75
C LYS A 11 26.29 17.73 9.50
N ALA A 12 26.56 17.10 8.36
CA ALA A 12 26.70 17.79 7.08
C ALA A 12 25.38 18.44 6.61
N LEU A 13 24.24 17.74 6.77
CA LEU A 13 22.90 18.30 6.52
C LEU A 13 22.62 19.50 7.40
N GLN A 14 22.94 19.41 8.69
CA GLN A 14 22.75 20.49 9.65
C GLN A 14 23.60 21.72 9.28
N GLN A 15 24.87 21.52 8.92
CA GLN A 15 25.75 22.59 8.44
C GLN A 15 25.22 23.22 7.14
N HIS A 16 24.75 22.42 6.20
CA HIS A 16 24.13 22.92 4.96
C HIS A 16 22.90 23.78 5.25
N PHE A 17 22.04 23.33 6.16
CA PHE A 17 20.90 24.10 6.62
C PHE A 17 21.31 25.41 7.29
N ASP A 18 22.28 25.37 8.20
CA ASP A 18 22.75 26.54 8.93
C ASP A 18 23.41 27.58 8.02
N ASN A 19 24.13 27.14 6.99
CA ASN A 19 24.87 28.01 6.08
C ASN A 19 24.01 28.57 4.94
N GLN A 20 23.06 27.79 4.42
CA GLN A 20 22.28 28.15 3.23
C GLN A 20 20.78 27.94 3.43
N GLY A 21 20.39 26.78 3.98
CA GLY A 21 18.99 26.35 4.03
C GLY A 21 18.05 27.31 4.77
N LYS A 22 18.53 28.02 5.81
CA LYS A 22 17.76 29.04 6.53
C LYS A 22 17.26 30.19 5.63
N GLY A 23 18.00 30.49 4.58
CA GLY A 23 17.69 31.58 3.65
C GLY A 23 16.89 31.14 2.43
N PHE A 24 16.55 29.85 2.29
CA PHE A 24 15.85 29.37 1.12
C PHE A 24 14.45 29.98 1.00
N GLN A 25 14.22 30.65 -0.13
CA GLN A 25 12.91 31.09 -0.58
C GLN A 25 12.58 30.32 -1.85
N LEU A 26 11.41 29.69 -1.90
CA LEU A 26 11.06 28.84 -3.03
C LEU A 26 11.07 29.62 -4.36
N THR A 27 10.56 30.86 -4.34
CA THR A 27 10.58 31.77 -5.50
C THR A 27 11.98 32.00 -6.03
N ASP A 28 12.95 32.23 -5.14
CA ASP A 28 14.34 32.50 -5.51
C ASP A 28 14.99 31.24 -6.06
N LEU A 29 14.71 30.08 -5.45
CA LEU A 29 15.22 28.79 -5.93
C LEU A 29 14.73 28.47 -7.36
N PHE A 30 13.49 28.83 -7.71
CA PHE A 30 13.00 28.71 -9.09
C PHE A 30 13.60 29.78 -10.02
N ALA A 31 13.75 31.02 -9.55
CA ALA A 31 14.34 32.11 -10.35
C ALA A 31 15.81 31.84 -10.70
N GLN A 32 16.56 31.21 -9.79
CA GLN A 32 17.98 30.91 -9.96
C GLN A 32 18.26 29.65 -10.79
N ASP A 33 17.30 28.74 -10.91
CA ASP A 33 17.46 27.48 -11.64
C ASP A 33 16.23 27.20 -12.53
N PRO A 34 16.23 27.67 -13.80
CA PRO A 34 15.15 27.41 -14.74
C PRO A 34 14.89 25.92 -15.00
N GLU A 35 15.88 25.05 -14.76
CA GLU A 35 15.76 23.59 -14.93
C GLU A 35 15.36 22.86 -13.65
N ARG A 36 15.02 23.59 -12.57
CA ARG A 36 14.73 23.03 -11.24
C ARG A 36 13.69 21.92 -11.28
N PHE A 37 12.63 22.10 -12.06
CA PHE A 37 11.59 21.07 -12.25
C PHE A 37 12.20 19.78 -12.80
N ALA A 38 12.98 19.85 -13.88
CA ALA A 38 13.59 18.68 -14.50
C ALA A 38 14.60 17.99 -13.56
N LYS A 39 15.41 18.77 -12.85
CA LYS A 39 16.42 18.24 -11.90
C LYS A 39 15.79 17.54 -10.71
N LEU A 40 14.70 18.08 -10.17
CA LEU A 40 14.02 17.62 -8.94
C LEU A 40 12.72 16.84 -9.19
N SER A 41 12.44 16.46 -10.43
CA SER A 41 11.32 15.56 -10.75
C SER A 41 11.82 14.20 -11.20
N ARG A 42 11.03 13.15 -10.93
CA ARG A 42 11.27 11.81 -11.46
C ARG A 42 9.97 11.26 -12.01
N GLU A 43 10.00 10.83 -13.26
CA GLU A 43 8.93 10.05 -13.85
C GLU A 43 9.24 8.56 -13.66
N VAL A 44 8.25 7.80 -13.21
CA VAL A 44 8.32 6.35 -13.05
C VAL A 44 7.28 5.76 -13.99
N HIS A 45 7.76 5.01 -14.98
CA HIS A 45 6.93 4.24 -15.88
C HIS A 45 6.67 2.86 -15.25
N LEU A 46 5.40 2.56 -15.02
CA LEU A 46 4.96 1.26 -14.53
C LEU A 46 4.28 0.51 -15.67
N ASP A 47 4.95 -0.51 -16.17
CA ASP A 47 4.42 -1.43 -17.17
C ASP A 47 3.77 -2.61 -16.48
N PHE A 48 2.45 -2.72 -16.59
CA PHE A 48 1.71 -3.88 -16.10
C PHE A 48 1.47 -4.84 -17.27
N ALA A 49 2.23 -5.94 -17.30
CA ALA A 49 1.89 -7.07 -18.14
C ALA A 49 0.53 -7.61 -17.69
N PRO A 50 -0.45 -7.79 -18.60
CA PRO A 50 -1.70 -8.40 -18.22
C PRO A 50 -1.42 -9.82 -17.69
N PRO A 51 -2.09 -10.25 -16.60
CA PRO A 51 -2.05 -11.63 -16.19
C PRO A 51 -2.48 -12.52 -17.37
N SER A 52 -1.92 -13.74 -17.44
CA SER A 52 -2.27 -14.71 -18.50
C SER A 52 -3.79 -14.85 -18.62
N GLY A 53 -4.35 -14.50 -19.79
CA GLY A 53 -5.78 -14.55 -20.08
C GLY A 53 -6.58 -13.26 -19.84
N ALA A 54 -5.95 -12.15 -19.45
CA ALA A 54 -6.58 -10.83 -19.35
C ALA A 54 -6.34 -9.96 -20.59
N ASN A 55 -7.06 -8.83 -20.68
CA ASN A 55 -7.04 -7.84 -21.78
C ASN A 55 -5.62 -7.66 -22.37
N PRO A 56 -5.41 -7.86 -23.70
CA PRO A 56 -4.09 -7.84 -24.32
C PRO A 56 -3.43 -6.46 -24.35
N ASN A 57 -4.13 -5.40 -23.94
CA ASN A 57 -3.55 -4.07 -23.87
C ASN A 57 -2.73 -3.91 -22.57
N PRO A 58 -1.41 -3.67 -22.66
CA PRO A 58 -0.62 -3.34 -21.49
C PRO A 58 -1.16 -2.05 -20.88
N HIS A 59 -1.34 -2.07 -19.56
CA HIS A 59 -1.66 -0.86 -18.82
C HIS A 59 -0.34 -0.21 -18.43
N ASN A 60 -0.03 0.92 -19.05
CA ASN A 60 1.14 1.71 -18.72
C ASN A 60 0.67 2.88 -17.85
N VAL A 61 1.22 2.97 -16.63
CA VAL A 61 0.94 4.07 -15.71
C VAL A 61 2.22 4.88 -15.54
N ASN A 62 2.16 6.16 -15.88
CA ASN A 62 3.24 7.09 -15.58
C ASN A 62 2.93 7.80 -14.27
N MET A 63 3.87 7.73 -13.32
CA MET A 63 3.80 8.48 -12.07
C MET A 63 4.89 9.55 -12.06
N LEU A 64 4.49 10.81 -11.89
CA LEU A 64 5.40 11.93 -11.73
C LEU A 64 5.57 12.28 -10.25
N LEU A 65 6.79 12.13 -9.73
CA LEU A 65 7.19 12.67 -8.44
C LEU A 65 7.87 14.02 -8.66
N ASP A 66 7.16 15.12 -8.40
CA ASP A 66 7.70 16.48 -8.47
C ASP A 66 8.16 16.97 -7.07
N LEU A 67 9.48 16.99 -6.84
CA LEU A 67 10.06 17.55 -5.61
C LEU A 67 10.47 19.02 -5.75
N SER A 68 10.26 19.64 -6.91
CA SER A 68 10.77 21.00 -7.21
C SER A 68 10.22 22.07 -6.28
N LYS A 69 9.02 21.85 -5.71
CA LYS A 69 8.34 22.78 -4.80
C LYS A 69 8.75 22.62 -3.33
N HIS A 70 9.77 21.82 -3.02
CA HIS A 70 10.35 21.72 -1.68
C HIS A 70 11.52 22.71 -1.51
N LEU A 71 11.82 23.09 -0.26
CA LEU A 71 12.97 23.93 0.10
C LEU A 71 14.27 23.12 0.09
N ILE A 72 14.62 22.59 -1.08
CA ILE A 72 15.80 21.75 -1.30
C ILE A 72 16.57 22.21 -2.53
N THR A 73 17.88 22.03 -2.54
CA THR A 73 18.72 22.08 -3.74
C THR A 73 19.18 20.68 -4.12
N THR A 74 19.86 20.54 -5.26
CA THR A 74 20.54 19.27 -5.63
C THR A 74 21.53 18.84 -4.54
N ASP A 75 22.23 19.78 -3.91
CA ASP A 75 23.13 19.49 -2.79
C ASP A 75 22.37 18.98 -1.57
N THR A 76 21.23 19.61 -1.23
CA THR A 76 20.36 19.09 -0.15
C THR A 76 19.94 17.65 -0.43
N LEU A 77 19.50 17.34 -1.66
CA LEU A 77 19.07 15.99 -2.03
C LEU A 77 20.23 14.98 -1.95
N ASN A 78 21.42 15.34 -2.42
CA ASN A 78 22.61 14.50 -2.32
C ASN A 78 22.99 14.20 -0.87
N LEU A 79 22.89 15.19 0.02
CA LEU A 79 23.14 15.03 1.44
C LEU A 79 22.09 14.13 2.12
N LEU A 80 20.81 14.27 1.76
CA LEU A 80 19.72 13.40 2.23
C LEU A 80 19.94 11.94 1.77
N LEU A 81 20.33 11.72 0.52
CA LEU A 81 20.65 10.39 0.00
C LEU A 81 21.89 9.80 0.69
N LYS A 82 22.90 10.62 0.97
CA LYS A 82 24.07 10.21 1.77
C LYS A 82 23.65 9.77 3.17
N LEU A 83 22.75 10.51 3.83
CA LEU A 83 22.21 10.12 5.12
C LEU A 83 21.47 8.78 5.06
N ALA A 84 20.64 8.55 4.03
CA ALA A 84 19.95 7.28 3.85
C ALA A 84 20.93 6.09 3.70
N ARG A 85 22.03 6.29 2.96
CA ARG A 85 23.09 5.27 2.82
C ARG A 85 23.83 5.02 4.15
N GLU A 86 24.23 6.07 4.87
CA GLU A 86 24.88 5.93 6.18
C GLU A 86 23.95 5.30 7.24
N ALA A 87 22.65 5.56 7.14
CA ALA A 87 21.60 4.93 7.94
C ALA A 87 21.25 3.50 7.49
N LYS A 88 21.93 2.99 6.45
CA LYS A 88 21.80 1.62 5.94
C LYS A 88 20.40 1.27 5.43
N VAL A 89 19.67 2.24 4.89
CA VAL A 89 18.29 2.03 4.39
C VAL A 89 18.24 0.90 3.34
N GLU A 90 19.25 0.79 2.47
CA GLU A 90 19.32 -0.26 1.45
C GLU A 90 19.54 -1.66 2.05
N GLU A 91 20.37 -1.78 3.10
CA GLU A 91 20.55 -3.04 3.83
C GLU A 91 19.25 -3.43 4.54
N TRP A 92 18.57 -2.50 5.22
CA TRP A 92 17.29 -2.75 5.88
C TRP A 92 16.17 -3.12 4.91
N ARG A 93 16.14 -2.47 3.73
CA ARG A 93 15.26 -2.88 2.64
C ARG A 93 15.54 -4.33 2.28
N GLN A 94 16.79 -4.73 2.07
CA GLN A 94 17.11 -6.12 1.74
C GLN A 94 16.62 -7.08 2.84
N LYS A 95 16.89 -6.77 4.11
CA LYS A 95 16.44 -7.56 5.27
C LYS A 95 14.92 -7.78 5.26
N MET A 96 14.14 -6.74 4.94
CA MET A 96 12.68 -6.84 4.79
C MET A 96 12.30 -7.80 3.67
N PHE A 97 12.89 -7.64 2.48
CA PHE A 97 12.57 -8.46 1.30
C PHE A 97 13.01 -9.93 1.44
N THR A 98 14.03 -10.21 2.25
CA THR A 98 14.50 -11.58 2.55
C THR A 98 13.84 -12.20 3.78
N GLY A 99 12.87 -11.51 4.39
CA GLY A 99 12.11 -12.04 5.52
C GLY A 99 12.88 -12.17 6.82
N GLU A 100 13.95 -11.39 7.02
CA GLU A 100 14.58 -11.30 8.33
C GLU A 100 13.60 -10.71 9.37
N PRO A 101 13.69 -11.08 10.66
CA PRO A 101 12.78 -10.61 11.70
C PRO A 101 13.08 -9.17 12.12
N ILE A 102 12.87 -8.22 11.20
CA ILE A 102 13.16 -6.79 11.41
C ILE A 102 12.19 -6.12 12.39
N ASN A 103 11.02 -6.71 12.65
CA ASN A 103 10.19 -6.35 13.79
C ASN A 103 10.78 -7.04 15.04
N PHE A 104 11.84 -6.43 15.55
CA PHE A 104 12.67 -7.01 16.62
C PHE A 104 11.98 -7.02 18.00
N THR A 105 10.94 -6.22 18.23
CA THR A 105 10.20 -6.26 19.50
C THR A 105 9.29 -7.48 19.60
N GLU A 106 8.74 -7.93 18.46
CA GLU A 106 7.89 -9.12 18.39
C GLU A 106 8.61 -10.33 17.79
N GLN A 107 9.86 -10.18 17.36
CA GLN A 107 10.67 -11.21 16.68
C GLN A 107 9.98 -11.75 15.41
N ARG A 108 9.47 -10.84 14.56
CA ARG A 108 8.70 -11.20 13.35
C ARG A 108 9.29 -10.63 12.07
N SER A 109 9.16 -11.39 10.99
CA SER A 109 9.36 -10.90 9.63
C SER A 109 8.28 -9.87 9.25
N VAL A 110 8.59 -8.97 8.31
CA VAL A 110 7.65 -7.94 7.81
C VAL A 110 7.51 -8.10 6.30
N LEU A 111 6.47 -8.82 5.86
CA LEU A 111 6.40 -9.37 4.49
C LEU A 111 5.12 -9.03 3.71
N HIS A 112 4.61 -7.81 3.87
CA HIS A 112 3.52 -7.32 3.00
C HIS A 112 3.92 -7.31 1.50
N VAL A 113 5.23 -7.31 1.19
CA VAL A 113 5.74 -7.48 -0.18
C VAL A 113 5.47 -8.87 -0.75
N ALA A 114 5.43 -9.92 0.08
CA ALA A 114 5.15 -11.29 -0.36
C ALA A 114 3.69 -11.44 -0.83
N LEU A 115 2.75 -10.75 -0.18
CA LEU A 115 1.32 -10.79 -0.52
C LEU A 115 0.99 -10.26 -1.92
N ARG A 116 1.91 -9.49 -2.52
CA ARG A 116 1.78 -8.87 -3.85
C ARG A 116 2.94 -9.25 -4.78
N ASN A 117 3.66 -10.32 -4.44
CA ASN A 117 4.69 -10.86 -5.30
C ASN A 117 3.99 -11.60 -6.46
N LEU A 118 3.88 -10.93 -7.61
CA LEU A 118 3.28 -11.52 -8.82
C LEU A 118 4.21 -12.49 -9.54
N THR A 119 5.40 -12.76 -8.98
CA THR A 119 6.37 -13.71 -9.53
C THR A 119 6.41 -14.96 -8.66
N ASP A 120 6.82 -16.08 -9.23
CA ASP A 120 7.04 -17.32 -8.48
C ASP A 120 8.36 -17.32 -7.67
N THR A 121 8.99 -16.14 -7.49
CA THR A 121 10.22 -16.02 -6.70
C THR A 121 9.91 -16.40 -5.24
N ALA A 122 10.67 -17.35 -4.70
CA ALA A 122 10.51 -17.79 -3.33
C ALA A 122 10.90 -16.69 -2.33
N ILE A 123 10.00 -16.37 -1.41
CA ILE A 123 10.27 -15.50 -0.26
C ILE A 123 10.22 -16.37 0.98
N HIS A 124 11.25 -16.31 1.81
CA HIS A 124 11.38 -17.16 2.98
C HIS A 124 11.06 -16.39 4.26
N ALA A 125 10.31 -17.01 5.16
CA ALA A 125 9.99 -16.51 6.50
C ALA A 125 9.80 -17.70 7.44
N ASP A 126 10.12 -17.55 8.73
CA ASP A 126 9.85 -18.56 9.76
C ASP A 126 10.33 -19.99 9.40
N GLY A 127 11.43 -20.10 8.64
CA GLY A 127 12.03 -21.37 8.26
C GLY A 127 11.47 -22.04 6.98
N GLY A 128 10.56 -21.39 6.25
CA GLY A 128 9.96 -21.93 5.02
C GLY A 128 9.71 -20.90 3.93
N ASN A 129 9.41 -21.38 2.71
CA ASN A 129 8.96 -20.54 1.60
C ASN A 129 7.46 -20.22 1.76
N VAL A 130 7.10 -18.95 1.87
CA VAL A 130 5.70 -18.52 2.07
C VAL A 130 4.93 -18.29 0.77
N THR A 131 5.61 -18.24 -0.37
CA THR A 131 4.98 -17.94 -1.68
C THR A 131 3.83 -18.91 -2.03
N PRO A 132 3.95 -20.25 -1.84
CA PRO A 132 2.86 -21.18 -2.13
C PRO A 132 1.60 -20.94 -1.29
N ASP A 133 1.76 -20.63 0.00
CA ASP A 133 0.64 -20.39 0.92
C ASP A 133 -0.09 -19.10 0.54
N VAL A 134 0.64 -18.05 0.15
CA VAL A 134 0.05 -16.81 -0.37
C VAL A 134 -0.78 -17.10 -1.62
N HIS A 135 -0.24 -17.85 -2.58
CA HIS A 135 -0.96 -18.19 -3.81
C HIS A 135 -2.21 -19.06 -3.53
N ALA A 136 -2.13 -19.99 -2.58
CA ALA A 136 -3.27 -20.81 -2.19
C ALA A 136 -4.43 -19.96 -1.64
N VAL A 137 -4.14 -19.00 -0.77
CA VAL A 137 -5.17 -18.10 -0.22
C VAL A 137 -5.72 -17.15 -1.28
N LEU A 138 -4.87 -16.60 -2.18
CA LEU A 138 -5.35 -15.79 -3.29
C LEU A 138 -6.27 -16.56 -4.24
N GLN A 139 -5.97 -17.84 -4.50
CA GLN A 139 -6.83 -18.72 -5.30
C GLN A 139 -8.17 -18.98 -4.59
N GLN A 140 -8.15 -19.24 -3.28
CA GLN A 140 -9.37 -19.40 -2.49
C GLN A 140 -10.22 -18.12 -2.49
N MET A 141 -9.59 -16.94 -2.35
CA MET A 141 -10.26 -15.65 -2.44
C MET A 141 -10.92 -15.46 -3.80
N ARG A 142 -10.23 -15.82 -4.89
CA ARG A 142 -10.78 -15.77 -6.25
C ARG A 142 -12.03 -16.64 -6.36
N GLU A 143 -11.93 -17.93 -6.05
CA GLU A 143 -13.05 -18.88 -6.14
C GLU A 143 -14.26 -18.42 -5.33
N THR A 144 -14.02 -17.96 -4.10
CA THR A 144 -15.06 -17.45 -3.21
C THR A 144 -15.72 -16.20 -3.79
N SER A 145 -14.91 -15.23 -4.21
CA SER A 145 -15.43 -13.97 -4.78
C SER A 145 -16.18 -14.19 -6.10
N ASP A 146 -15.74 -15.10 -6.96
CA ASP A 146 -16.41 -15.46 -8.21
C ASP A 146 -17.75 -16.16 -7.93
N ALA A 147 -17.82 -17.06 -6.94
CA ALA A 147 -19.06 -17.70 -6.53
C ALA A 147 -20.09 -16.70 -5.97
N ILE A 148 -19.65 -15.74 -5.14
CA ILE A 148 -20.51 -14.66 -4.62
C ILE A 148 -20.98 -13.75 -5.77
N ARG A 149 -20.05 -13.27 -6.59
CA ARG A 149 -20.33 -12.31 -7.68
C ARG A 149 -21.14 -12.90 -8.82
N SER A 150 -21.07 -14.20 -9.08
CA SER A 150 -21.95 -14.89 -10.03
C SER A 150 -23.33 -15.16 -9.44
N GLY A 151 -23.42 -15.26 -8.10
CA GLY A 151 -24.63 -15.67 -7.39
C GLY A 151 -24.80 -17.18 -7.29
N ALA A 152 -23.73 -17.94 -7.56
CA ALA A 152 -23.67 -19.37 -7.27
C ALA A 152 -23.62 -19.62 -5.76
N TRP A 153 -22.98 -18.71 -4.99
CA TRP A 153 -23.07 -18.71 -3.54
C TRP A 153 -24.44 -18.23 -3.10
N LYS A 154 -25.17 -19.09 -2.38
CA LYS A 154 -26.53 -18.82 -1.92
C LYS A 154 -26.57 -18.61 -0.40
N GLY A 155 -27.49 -17.78 0.05
CA GLY A 155 -27.87 -17.69 1.45
C GLY A 155 -28.69 -18.91 1.89
N TYR A 156 -29.11 -18.93 3.15
CA TYR A 156 -29.75 -20.09 3.75
C TYR A 156 -31.12 -20.45 3.13
N THR A 157 -31.78 -19.50 2.46
CA THR A 157 -33.05 -19.71 1.73
C THR A 157 -32.85 -20.02 0.25
N GLY A 158 -31.61 -20.07 -0.25
CA GLY A 158 -31.31 -20.23 -1.67
C GLY A 158 -31.19 -18.92 -2.45
N GLU A 159 -31.40 -17.77 -1.79
CA GLU A 159 -31.27 -16.44 -2.39
C GLU A 159 -29.82 -16.08 -2.71
N ARG A 160 -29.62 -15.23 -3.72
CA ARG A 160 -28.30 -14.69 -4.07
C ARG A 160 -27.84 -13.71 -2.99
N ILE A 161 -26.54 -13.69 -2.67
CA ILE A 161 -25.96 -12.64 -1.82
C ILE A 161 -26.03 -11.27 -2.51
N THR A 162 -26.64 -10.29 -1.84
CA THR A 162 -26.76 -8.89 -2.29
C THR A 162 -25.97 -7.91 -1.43
N ASP A 163 -25.62 -8.31 -0.22
CA ASP A 163 -24.94 -7.47 0.76
C ASP A 163 -23.77 -8.23 1.38
N VAL A 164 -22.60 -7.58 1.45
CA VAL A 164 -21.43 -8.05 2.20
C VAL A 164 -21.18 -7.06 3.33
N VAL A 165 -21.11 -7.53 4.56
CA VAL A 165 -20.79 -6.72 5.73
C VAL A 165 -19.43 -7.14 6.27
N ASN A 166 -18.42 -6.27 6.13
CA ASN A 166 -17.12 -6.45 6.75
C ASN A 166 -17.15 -5.93 8.18
N ILE A 167 -16.83 -6.79 9.15
CA ILE A 167 -16.72 -6.45 10.56
C ILE A 167 -15.26 -6.57 10.96
N GLY A 168 -14.62 -5.45 11.27
CA GLY A 168 -13.21 -5.39 11.64
C GLY A 168 -12.83 -3.97 12.09
N ILE A 169 -11.70 -3.79 12.77
CA ILE A 169 -11.27 -2.47 13.27
C ILE A 169 -9.82 -2.17 12.86
N GLY A 170 -9.50 -0.89 12.67
CA GLY A 170 -8.14 -0.44 12.38
C GLY A 170 -7.65 -0.97 11.03
N GLY A 171 -6.62 -1.84 11.06
CA GLY A 171 -6.04 -2.42 9.84
C GLY A 171 -7.02 -3.30 9.05
N SER A 172 -7.95 -3.97 9.74
CA SER A 172 -8.98 -4.83 9.14
C SER A 172 -10.19 -4.06 8.58
N ASP A 173 -10.18 -2.72 8.65
CA ASP A 173 -11.28 -1.85 8.18
C ASP A 173 -10.79 -0.78 7.21
N LEU A 174 -9.83 0.05 7.62
CA LEU A 174 -9.43 1.25 6.86
C LEU A 174 -8.91 0.93 5.45
N GLY A 175 -8.16 -0.18 5.30
CA GLY A 175 -7.65 -0.62 4.00
C GLY A 175 -8.79 -0.99 3.04
N PRO A 176 -9.66 -1.94 3.40
CA PRO A 176 -10.85 -2.28 2.62
C PRO A 176 -11.79 -1.09 2.31
N VAL A 177 -12.05 -0.22 3.30
CA VAL A 177 -12.89 0.99 3.10
C VAL A 177 -12.27 1.90 2.04
N MET A 178 -10.99 2.24 2.19
CA MET A 178 -10.30 3.15 1.28
C MET A 178 -10.24 2.58 -0.15
N ALA A 179 -9.87 1.31 -0.29
CA ALA A 179 -9.75 0.67 -1.60
C ALA A 179 -11.09 0.56 -2.33
N THR A 180 -12.16 0.15 -1.65
CA THR A 180 -13.49 0.03 -2.26
C THR A 180 -14.07 1.39 -2.64
N GLN A 181 -13.80 2.44 -1.86
CA GLN A 181 -14.21 3.81 -2.20
C GLN A 181 -13.43 4.37 -3.38
N ALA A 182 -12.10 4.23 -3.41
CA ALA A 182 -11.26 4.72 -4.49
C ALA A 182 -11.56 4.01 -5.83
N LEU A 183 -11.94 2.73 -5.78
CA LEU A 183 -12.24 1.90 -6.94
C LEU A 183 -13.74 1.75 -7.20
N ALA A 184 -14.59 2.61 -6.62
CA ALA A 184 -16.05 2.50 -6.70
C ALA A 184 -16.59 2.42 -8.13
N HIS A 185 -15.89 3.03 -9.10
CA HIS A 185 -16.25 2.95 -10.53
C HIS A 185 -16.20 1.52 -11.11
N TYR A 186 -15.36 0.64 -10.55
CA TYR A 186 -15.19 -0.75 -10.99
C TYR A 186 -16.11 -1.72 -10.25
N ALA A 187 -16.86 -1.25 -9.25
CA ALA A 187 -17.70 -2.10 -8.42
C ALA A 187 -18.98 -2.54 -9.17
N ASP A 188 -19.45 -3.75 -8.89
CA ASP A 188 -20.77 -4.23 -9.35
C ASP A 188 -21.88 -3.69 -8.45
N GLN A 189 -22.04 -2.36 -8.47
CA GLN A 189 -22.99 -1.66 -7.62
C GLN A 189 -24.46 -2.05 -7.87
N LYS A 190 -24.74 -2.70 -9.02
CA LYS A 190 -26.08 -3.15 -9.36
C LYS A 190 -26.51 -4.38 -8.56
N HIS A 191 -25.57 -5.26 -8.22
CA HIS A 191 -25.93 -6.56 -7.65
C HIS A 191 -25.27 -6.85 -6.29
N LEU A 192 -24.26 -6.10 -5.88
CA LEU A 192 -23.55 -6.34 -4.61
C LEU A 192 -23.22 -5.02 -3.91
N ARG A 193 -23.76 -4.85 -2.71
CA ARG A 193 -23.44 -3.74 -1.81
C ARG A 193 -22.44 -4.21 -0.76
N VAL A 194 -21.50 -3.33 -0.39
CA VAL A 194 -20.51 -3.61 0.64
C VAL A 194 -20.69 -2.59 1.76
N HIS A 195 -20.77 -3.10 2.99
CA HIS A 195 -20.92 -2.34 4.22
C HIS A 195 -19.71 -2.60 5.12
N PHE A 196 -19.33 -1.60 5.90
CA PHE A 196 -18.22 -1.68 6.84
C PHE A 196 -18.72 -1.35 8.23
N VAL A 197 -18.39 -2.19 9.22
CA VAL A 197 -18.75 -2.01 10.62
C VAL A 197 -17.50 -2.20 11.46
N SER A 198 -17.04 -1.12 12.08
CA SER A 198 -15.77 -1.12 12.81
C SER A 198 -15.82 -0.59 14.23
N ASN A 199 -16.91 0.10 14.58
CA ASN A 199 -17.05 0.70 15.89
C ASN A 199 -17.78 -0.27 16.82
N VAL A 200 -17.35 -0.33 18.09
CA VAL A 200 -18.02 -1.08 19.15
C VAL A 200 -19.36 -0.44 19.56
N ASP A 201 -19.55 0.84 19.21
CA ASP A 201 -20.85 1.49 19.31
C ASP A 201 -21.90 0.74 18.46
N GLY A 202 -22.93 0.23 19.14
CA GLY A 202 -23.99 -0.57 18.52
C GLY A 202 -24.75 0.17 17.41
N THR A 203 -24.71 1.50 17.37
CA THR A 203 -25.28 2.28 16.27
C THR A 203 -24.66 1.89 14.92
N HIS A 204 -23.35 1.65 14.86
CA HIS A 204 -22.68 1.37 13.59
C HIS A 204 -23.20 0.07 12.95
N LEU A 205 -23.31 -1.00 13.75
CA LEU A 205 -23.89 -2.26 13.29
C LEU A 205 -25.39 -2.11 12.99
N ALA A 206 -26.14 -1.41 13.86
CA ALA A 206 -27.58 -1.23 13.68
C ALA A 206 -27.92 -0.51 12.35
N GLU A 207 -27.16 0.52 11.97
CA GLU A 207 -27.39 1.24 10.71
C GLU A 207 -27.04 0.40 9.46
N ALA A 208 -26.01 -0.44 9.53
CA ALA A 208 -25.70 -1.37 8.45
C ALA A 208 -26.81 -2.42 8.29
N LEU A 209 -27.28 -3.01 9.41
CA LEU A 209 -28.30 -4.05 9.38
C LEU A 209 -29.67 -3.56 8.89
N LYS A 210 -30.01 -2.28 9.05
CA LYS A 210 -31.24 -1.69 8.47
C LYS A 210 -31.30 -1.79 6.94
N GLN A 211 -30.16 -1.91 6.28
CA GLN A 211 -30.05 -2.00 4.82
C GLN A 211 -29.93 -3.45 4.32
N CYS A 212 -29.83 -4.41 5.23
CA CYS A 212 -29.50 -5.80 4.95
C CYS A 212 -30.72 -6.72 5.11
N CYS A 213 -30.76 -7.81 4.33
CA CYS A 213 -31.70 -8.91 4.51
C CYS A 213 -30.95 -10.17 4.99
N PRO A 214 -31.36 -10.85 6.08
CA PRO A 214 -30.67 -12.04 6.57
C PRO A 214 -30.51 -13.16 5.54
N GLU A 215 -31.44 -13.25 4.58
CA GLU A 215 -31.44 -14.25 3.52
C GLU A 215 -30.35 -14.04 2.46
N SER A 216 -29.89 -12.80 2.29
CA SER A 216 -28.99 -12.40 1.20
C SER A 216 -27.76 -11.61 1.68
N THR A 217 -27.45 -11.65 2.98
CA THR A 217 -26.31 -10.95 3.57
C THR A 217 -25.20 -11.93 3.95
N LEU A 218 -23.97 -11.64 3.53
CA LEU A 218 -22.77 -12.36 3.94
C LEU A 218 -21.94 -11.48 4.87
N PHE A 219 -21.43 -12.06 5.96
CA PHE A 219 -20.55 -11.38 6.90
C PHE A 219 -19.10 -11.84 6.72
N ILE A 220 -18.17 -10.89 6.66
CA ILE A 220 -16.73 -11.14 6.73
C ILE A 220 -16.26 -10.64 8.10
N ILE A 221 -15.70 -11.53 8.90
CA ILE A 221 -15.14 -11.19 10.22
C ILE A 221 -13.62 -11.10 10.05
N ALA A 222 -13.08 -9.88 10.17
CA ALA A 222 -11.73 -9.52 9.77
C ALA A 222 -10.88 -8.95 10.92
#